data_AF-A0A3D9BDI7-F1
#
_entry.id   AF-A0A3D9BDI7-F1
#
_cell.length_a   1.000
_cell.length_b   1.000
_cell.length_c   1.000
_cell.angle_alpha   90.00
_cell.angle_beta   90.00
_cell.angle_gamma   90.00
#
_symmetry.space_group_name_H-M   'P 1'
#
loop_
_entity.id
_entity.type
_entity.pdbx_description
1 polymer ?
#
loop_
_entity_poly.entity_id
_entity_poly.type
_entity_poly.pdbx_seq_one_letter_code
_entity_poly.pdbx_strand_id
1 'polypeptide(L)'
;MNDVNFKNKFDELNTTANFNLDHEVGYLEQNGQFLPAASASCGNSLEAKVTTSQCVTGIMHTHTAKQCNGYYSGRVPSWGDIEVFLTLPVVQAKNCLGSSKEAYHVTITTGGSYMIKYNNDNPPTNTNYNFAAGEVWYENALQKLENTNQSTQQNIENLFMEFINTYANIDGLEVYKMEGNTAKKLAYNSTTKTTGLLPCP
;
A
#
# COMPACT_ATOMS: atom_id res chain seq x y z
N MET A 1 12.48 13.35 -0.66
CA MET A 1 12.96 12.00 -0.95
C MET A 1 14.39 12.13 -1.42
N ASN A 2 15.35 11.76 -0.56
CA ASN A 2 16.78 12.04 -0.80
C ASN A 2 17.55 10.82 -1.33
N ASP A 3 16.90 9.65 -1.34
CA ASP A 3 17.44 8.44 -1.97
C ASP A 3 17.16 8.48 -3.48
N VAL A 4 18.23 8.62 -4.27
CA VAL A 4 18.16 8.70 -5.73
C VAL A 4 17.70 7.38 -6.35
N ASN A 5 18.11 6.23 -5.79
CA ASN A 5 17.72 4.93 -6.33
C ASN A 5 16.23 4.69 -6.12
N PHE A 6 15.73 4.94 -4.91
CA PHE A 6 14.30 4.87 -4.63
C PHE A 6 13.53 5.79 -5.59
N LYS A 7 13.96 7.06 -5.73
CA LYS A 7 13.27 8.03 -6.58
C LYS A 7 13.19 7.57 -8.03
N ASN A 8 14.29 7.06 -8.57
CA ASN A 8 14.34 6.58 -9.95
C ASN A 8 13.34 5.42 -10.16
N LYS A 9 13.22 4.50 -9.19
CA LYS A 9 12.26 3.38 -9.26
C LYS A 9 10.82 3.83 -9.11
N PHE A 10 10.57 4.83 -8.26
CA PHE A 10 9.27 5.47 -8.17
C PHE A 10 8.86 6.12 -9.49
N ASP A 11 9.74 6.91 -10.11
CA ASP A 11 9.47 7.59 -11.37
C ASP A 11 9.30 6.59 -12.53
N GLU A 12 10.06 5.50 -12.55
CA GLU A 12 9.96 4.41 -13.54
C GLU A 12 8.58 3.74 -13.49
N LEU A 13 8.03 3.54 -12.29
CA LEU A 13 6.69 2.96 -12.10
C LEU A 13 5.55 3.95 -12.31
N ASN A 14 5.74 5.21 -11.93
CA ASN A 14 4.70 6.24 -11.96
C ASN A 14 4.47 6.82 -13.36
N THR A 15 4.02 5.94 -14.27
CA THR A 15 3.72 6.28 -15.66
C THR A 15 2.38 5.70 -16.09
N THR A 16 1.70 6.40 -16.99
CA THR A 16 0.45 5.92 -17.59
C THR A 16 0.61 4.57 -18.30
N ALA A 17 1.80 4.29 -18.84
CA ALA A 17 2.08 3.02 -19.51
C ALA A 17 1.95 1.83 -18.53
N ASN A 18 2.50 1.95 -17.33
CA ASN A 18 2.41 0.89 -16.32
C ASN A 18 0.98 0.72 -15.79
N PHE A 19 0.23 1.82 -15.60
CA PHE A 19 -1.16 1.73 -15.17
C PHE A 19 -2.07 1.05 -16.21
N ASN A 20 -1.70 1.09 -17.48
CA ASN A 20 -2.48 0.49 -18.58
C ASN A 20 -2.08 -0.96 -18.88
N LEU A 21 -1.13 -1.54 -18.14
CA LEU A 21 -0.87 -2.97 -18.18
C LEU A 21 -2.06 -3.74 -17.63
N ASP A 22 -2.20 -4.98 -18.08
CA ASP A 22 -3.19 -5.93 -17.57
C ASP A 22 -2.73 -6.63 -16.28
N HIS A 23 -1.57 -6.24 -15.74
CA HIS A 23 -0.95 -6.82 -14.56
C HIS A 23 -0.15 -5.74 -13.81
N GLU A 24 0.14 -6.00 -12.54
CA GLU A 24 0.91 -5.12 -11.69
C GLU A 24 2.42 -5.33 -11.92
N VAL A 25 3.16 -4.23 -11.89
CA VAL A 25 4.62 -4.22 -12.00
C VAL A 25 5.21 -3.45 -10.82
N GLY A 26 6.46 -3.76 -10.47
CA GLY A 26 7.06 -3.22 -9.26
C GLY A 26 8.48 -3.65 -9.02
N TYR A 27 8.94 -3.40 -7.79
CA TYR A 27 10.22 -3.83 -7.26
C TYR A 27 10.07 -4.34 -5.83
N LEU A 28 10.86 -5.35 -5.52
CA LEU A 28 11.15 -5.77 -4.15
C LEU A 28 12.52 -5.19 -3.78
N GLU A 29 12.61 -4.47 -2.66
CA GLU A 29 13.89 -4.10 -2.09
C GLU A 29 14.41 -5.25 -1.23
N GLN A 30 15.48 -5.89 -1.69
CA GLN A 30 16.14 -7.00 -1.03
C GLN A 30 17.61 -6.69 -0.82
N ASN A 31 18.08 -6.73 0.44
CA ASN A 31 19.47 -6.39 0.79
C ASN A 31 19.91 -5.00 0.25
N GLY A 32 19.01 -4.02 0.26
CA GLY A 32 19.26 -2.67 -0.28
C GLY A 32 19.34 -2.59 -1.81
N GLN A 33 18.91 -3.64 -2.54
CA GLN A 33 18.84 -3.66 -3.99
C GLN A 33 17.39 -3.79 -4.46
N PHE A 34 17.01 -3.04 -5.49
CA PHE A 34 15.68 -3.14 -6.11
C PHE A 34 15.66 -4.22 -7.18
N LEU A 35 14.96 -5.32 -6.91
CA LEU A 35 14.76 -6.42 -7.84
C LEU A 35 13.40 -6.26 -8.53
N PRO A 36 13.34 -6.28 -9.88
CA PRO A 36 12.09 -6.13 -10.60
C PRO A 36 11.14 -7.29 -10.28
N ALA A 37 9.86 -6.97 -10.16
CA ALA A 37 8.77 -7.90 -9.94
C ALA A 37 7.58 -7.50 -10.81
N ALA A 38 6.77 -8.48 -11.18
CA ALA A 38 5.52 -8.28 -11.91
C ALA A 38 4.59 -9.41 -11.56
N SER A 39 3.28 -9.20 -11.47
CA SER A 39 2.32 -10.30 -11.35
C SER A 39 2.23 -11.08 -12.68
N ALA A 40 1.43 -12.15 -12.73
CA ALA A 40 1.09 -12.77 -14.01
C ALA A 40 0.12 -11.86 -14.79
N SER A 41 -0.01 -12.05 -16.11
CA SER A 41 -1.06 -11.40 -16.91
C SER A 41 -2.43 -11.58 -16.23
N CYS A 42 -3.21 -10.50 -16.16
CA CYS A 42 -4.47 -10.41 -15.41
C CYS A 42 -4.37 -10.65 -13.90
N GLY A 43 -3.16 -10.71 -13.33
CA GLY A 43 -2.92 -10.87 -11.90
C GLY A 43 -2.76 -9.52 -11.18
N ASN A 44 -3.20 -9.48 -9.94
CA ASN A 44 -3.22 -8.31 -9.06
C ASN A 44 -2.55 -8.61 -7.69
N SER A 45 -1.54 -9.49 -7.71
CA SER A 45 -0.81 -9.88 -6.50
C SER A 45 0.66 -10.02 -6.85
N LEU A 46 1.36 -8.89 -6.92
CA LEU A 46 2.80 -8.87 -7.16
C LEU A 46 3.54 -9.60 -6.02
N GLU A 47 2.98 -9.53 -4.82
CA GLU A 47 3.45 -10.08 -3.56
C GLU A 47 3.49 -11.62 -3.58
N ALA A 48 2.59 -12.25 -4.35
CA ALA A 48 2.58 -13.70 -4.53
C ALA A 48 3.85 -14.22 -5.24
N LYS A 49 4.66 -13.32 -5.82
CA LYS A 49 5.97 -13.66 -6.43
C LYS A 49 7.16 -13.41 -5.51
N VAL A 50 6.95 -13.05 -4.24
CA VAL A 50 8.03 -13.09 -3.25
C VAL A 50 8.44 -14.54 -3.05
N THR A 51 9.43 -14.99 -3.82
CA THR A 51 9.98 -16.37 -3.76
C THR A 51 11.06 -16.53 -2.71
N THR A 52 11.52 -15.42 -2.12
CA THR A 52 12.50 -15.39 -1.05
C THR A 52 12.04 -14.46 0.05
N SER A 53 12.02 -14.96 1.28
CA SER A 53 11.71 -14.17 2.45
C SER A 53 12.93 -13.44 3.00
N GLN A 54 14.14 -13.65 2.49
CA GLN A 54 15.34 -13.10 3.15
C GLN A 54 15.55 -11.62 2.85
N CYS A 55 15.44 -10.79 3.90
CA CYS A 55 15.80 -9.37 3.87
C CYS A 55 15.09 -8.55 2.78
N VAL A 56 13.83 -8.89 2.48
CA VAL A 56 12.93 -8.04 1.72
C VAL A 56 12.41 -6.96 2.66
N THR A 57 12.88 -5.72 2.55
CA THR A 57 12.53 -4.61 3.48
C THR A 57 11.60 -3.59 2.87
N GLY A 58 11.42 -3.63 1.55
CA GLY A 58 10.60 -2.70 0.82
C GLY A 58 9.85 -3.40 -0.30
N ILE A 59 8.62 -2.95 -0.55
CA ILE A 59 7.85 -3.30 -1.75
C ILE A 59 7.40 -1.99 -2.39
N MET A 60 7.50 -1.91 -3.71
CA MET A 60 6.98 -0.80 -4.50
C MET A 60 6.30 -1.36 -5.73
N HIS A 61 4.99 -1.16 -5.90
CA HIS A 61 4.26 -1.69 -7.06
C HIS A 61 3.19 -0.72 -7.55
N THR A 62 2.72 -0.98 -8.76
CA THR A 62 1.59 -0.27 -9.36
C THR A 62 0.30 -1.07 -9.17
N HIS A 63 -0.79 -0.39 -8.87
CA HIS A 63 -2.11 -0.93 -9.25
C HIS A 63 -2.42 -0.52 -10.68
N THR A 64 -2.99 -1.45 -11.45
CA THR A 64 -3.49 -1.16 -12.79
C THR A 64 -4.63 -0.12 -12.74
N ALA A 65 -4.98 0.50 -13.86
CA ALA A 65 -6.14 1.38 -13.96
C ALA A 65 -7.45 0.59 -14.03
N LYS A 66 -7.39 -0.58 -14.69
CA LYS A 66 -8.52 -1.45 -14.97
C LYS A 66 -8.06 -2.90 -14.92
N GLN A 67 -8.82 -3.73 -14.24
CA GLN A 67 -8.63 -5.18 -14.24
C GLN A 67 -9.11 -5.78 -15.57
N CYS A 68 -8.67 -7.00 -15.91
CA CYS A 68 -9.09 -7.70 -17.12
C CYS A 68 -10.60 -7.97 -17.20
N ASN A 69 -11.26 -8.12 -16.05
CA ASN A 69 -12.72 -8.27 -15.95
C ASN A 69 -13.48 -6.96 -16.23
N GLY A 70 -12.77 -5.84 -16.43
CA GLY A 70 -13.31 -4.55 -16.76
C GLY A 70 -13.65 -3.65 -15.56
N TYR A 71 -13.45 -4.10 -14.32
CA TYR A 71 -13.62 -3.27 -13.13
C TYR A 71 -12.41 -2.35 -12.92
N TYR A 72 -12.63 -1.22 -12.25
CA TYR A 72 -11.52 -0.35 -11.85
C TYR A 72 -10.65 -1.10 -10.84
N SER A 73 -9.33 -0.96 -11.00
CA SER A 73 -8.37 -1.47 -10.01
C SER A 73 -8.14 -0.42 -8.90
N GLY A 74 -7.53 -0.85 -7.80
CA GLY A 74 -7.47 -0.08 -6.55
C GLY A 74 -6.78 1.28 -6.71
N ARG A 75 -7.43 2.36 -6.26
CA ARG A 75 -6.90 3.74 -6.29
C ARG A 75 -6.15 4.18 -5.02
N VAL A 76 -5.93 3.22 -4.14
CA VAL A 76 -5.26 3.25 -2.83
C VAL A 76 -4.67 1.86 -2.61
N PRO A 77 -3.78 1.65 -1.63
CA PRO A 77 -3.33 0.32 -1.27
C PRO A 77 -4.50 -0.62 -0.96
N SER A 78 -4.32 -1.90 -1.25
CA SER A 78 -5.30 -2.94 -0.93
C SER A 78 -5.18 -3.39 0.53
N TRP A 79 -6.13 -4.20 1.00
CA TRP A 79 -5.97 -4.89 2.28
C TRP A 79 -4.82 -5.91 2.24
N GLY A 80 -4.59 -6.54 1.08
CA GLY A 80 -3.49 -7.48 0.85
C GLY A 80 -2.13 -6.81 0.94
N ASP A 81 -2.00 -5.57 0.47
CA ASP A 81 -0.78 -4.76 0.60
C ASP A 81 -0.38 -4.59 2.07
N ILE A 82 -1.37 -4.38 2.94
CA ILE A 82 -1.15 -4.22 4.38
C ILE A 82 -0.73 -5.54 5.01
N GLU A 83 -1.43 -6.63 4.69
CA GLU A 83 -1.10 -7.96 5.20
C GLU A 83 0.32 -8.36 4.82
N VAL A 84 0.68 -8.19 3.54
CA VAL A 84 2.02 -8.52 3.05
C VAL A 84 3.06 -7.62 3.70
N PHE A 85 2.82 -6.30 3.76
CA PHE A 85 3.73 -5.36 4.42
C PHE A 85 4.08 -5.78 5.86
N LEU A 86 3.07 -6.18 6.64
CA LEU A 86 3.23 -6.57 8.03
C LEU A 86 3.89 -7.93 8.21
N THR A 87 3.61 -8.88 7.33
CA THR A 87 4.08 -10.27 7.45
C THR A 87 5.47 -10.47 6.84
N LEU A 88 5.88 -9.61 5.91
CA LEU A 88 7.14 -9.73 5.19
C LEU A 88 8.07 -8.53 5.44
N PRO A 89 7.93 -7.33 4.82
CA PRO A 89 8.82 -6.20 5.07
C PRO A 89 9.08 -5.88 6.53
N VAL A 90 8.03 -5.78 7.35
CA VAL A 90 8.12 -5.43 8.78
C VAL A 90 8.91 -6.48 9.57
N VAL A 91 8.66 -7.76 9.31
CA VAL A 91 9.37 -8.88 9.97
C VAL A 91 10.82 -8.95 9.51
N GLN A 92 11.07 -8.78 8.22
CA GLN A 92 12.41 -8.89 7.64
C GLN A 92 13.30 -7.70 7.96
N ALA A 93 12.76 -6.49 7.98
CA ALA A 93 13.48 -5.30 8.44
C ALA A 93 13.99 -5.48 9.88
N LYS A 94 13.17 -6.07 10.77
CA LYS A 94 13.64 -6.43 12.11
C LYS A 94 14.83 -7.38 12.07
N ASN A 95 14.71 -8.46 11.31
CA ASN A 95 15.71 -9.52 11.27
C ASN A 95 17.03 -9.10 10.61
N CYS A 96 16.97 -8.26 9.58
CA CYS A 96 18.12 -7.91 8.75
C CYS A 96 18.74 -6.55 9.09
N LEU A 97 17.92 -5.59 9.51
CA LEU A 97 18.34 -4.20 9.78
C LEU A 97 18.22 -3.82 11.27
N GLY A 98 17.66 -4.70 12.10
CA GLY A 98 17.55 -4.51 13.55
C GLY A 98 16.30 -3.76 14.02
N SER A 99 15.56 -3.11 13.11
CA SER A 99 14.30 -2.41 13.42
C SER A 99 13.26 -2.59 12.32
N SER A 100 12.02 -2.85 12.71
CA SER A 100 10.87 -2.85 11.78
C SER A 100 10.56 -1.48 11.18
N LYS A 101 11.10 -0.39 11.74
CA LYS A 101 10.94 0.98 11.20
C LYS A 101 11.54 1.20 9.83
N GLU A 102 12.52 0.38 9.47
CA GLU A 102 13.17 0.44 8.16
C GLU A 102 12.24 -0.04 7.04
N ALA A 103 11.19 -0.80 7.37
CA ALA A 103 10.28 -1.34 6.38
C ALA A 103 9.42 -0.27 5.69
N TYR A 104 9.10 -0.48 4.40
CA TYR A 104 8.07 0.30 3.72
C TYR A 104 7.27 -0.53 2.70
N HIS A 105 6.08 -0.04 2.36
CA HIS A 105 5.32 -0.53 1.21
C HIS A 105 4.83 0.66 0.40
N VAL A 106 4.98 0.65 -0.92
CA VAL A 106 4.57 1.74 -1.79
C VAL A 106 3.63 1.21 -2.86
N THR A 107 2.45 1.80 -2.93
CA THR A 107 1.45 1.50 -3.96
C THR A 107 1.26 2.75 -4.82
N ILE A 108 1.49 2.62 -6.12
CA ILE A 108 1.37 3.70 -7.10
C ILE A 108 0.13 3.43 -7.95
N THR A 109 -0.81 4.36 -7.94
CA THR A 109 -2.10 4.17 -8.61
C THR A 109 -2.46 5.39 -9.44
N THR A 110 -3.49 5.26 -10.28
CA THR A 110 -4.09 6.41 -10.99
C THR A 110 -4.73 7.45 -10.05
N GLY A 111 -5.05 7.07 -8.81
CA GLY A 111 -5.60 7.95 -7.77
C GLY A 111 -4.55 8.68 -6.93
N GLY A 112 -3.27 8.34 -7.11
CA GLY A 112 -2.16 8.84 -6.31
C GLY A 112 -1.22 7.72 -5.87
N SER A 113 -0.13 8.10 -5.22
CA SER A 113 0.87 7.17 -4.69
C SER A 113 0.89 7.22 -3.17
N TYR A 114 1.00 6.06 -2.54
CA TYR A 114 0.87 5.90 -1.11
C TYR A 114 2.04 5.10 -0.57
N MET A 115 2.52 5.47 0.61
CA MET A 115 3.52 4.73 1.36
C MET A 115 2.94 4.29 2.69
N ILE A 116 3.03 3.00 2.99
CA ILE A 116 2.73 2.43 4.29
C ILE A 116 4.05 2.31 5.06
N LYS A 117 4.03 2.77 6.32
CA LYS A 117 5.15 2.68 7.26
C LYS A 117 4.68 2.04 8.55
N TYR A 118 5.63 1.48 9.27
CA TYR A 118 5.41 0.93 10.60
C TYR A 118 6.43 1.54 11.56
N ASN A 119 5.96 2.18 12.63
CA ASN A 119 6.78 3.06 13.47
C ASN A 119 7.30 2.40 14.75
N ASN A 120 7.05 1.11 14.94
CA ASN A 120 7.57 0.39 16.10
C ASN A 120 8.83 -0.41 15.71
N ASP A 121 9.73 -0.63 16.68
CA ASP A 121 11.00 -1.32 16.42
C ASP A 121 10.84 -2.84 16.27
N ASN A 122 9.75 -3.41 16.79
CA ASN A 122 9.46 -4.83 16.74
C ASN A 122 8.17 -5.07 15.93
N PRO A 123 8.09 -6.16 15.17
CA PRO A 123 6.87 -6.50 14.43
C PRO A 123 5.69 -6.60 15.40
N PRO A 124 4.47 -6.33 14.93
CA PRO A 124 3.31 -6.41 15.80
C PRO A 124 3.19 -7.80 16.42
N THR A 125 2.94 -7.86 17.73
CA THR A 125 2.73 -9.11 18.46
C THR A 125 1.26 -9.53 18.51
N ASN A 126 0.34 -8.58 18.30
CA ASN A 126 -1.08 -8.85 18.22
C ASN A 126 -1.45 -9.17 16.77
N THR A 127 -1.86 -10.41 16.50
CA THR A 127 -2.31 -10.87 15.17
C THR A 127 -3.83 -10.93 15.05
N ASN A 128 -4.59 -10.36 16.00
CA ASN A 128 -6.06 -10.33 15.96
C ASN A 128 -6.61 -9.31 14.94
N TYR A 129 -5.95 -9.18 13.80
CA TYR A 129 -6.43 -8.36 12.70
C TYR A 129 -7.67 -9.02 12.12
N ASN A 130 -8.74 -8.26 11.97
CA ASN A 130 -9.95 -8.79 11.37
C ASN A 130 -9.96 -8.50 9.86
N PHE A 131 -8.89 -8.90 9.17
CA PHE A 131 -8.72 -8.63 7.74
C PHE A 131 -9.84 -9.28 6.92
N ALA A 132 -10.26 -10.51 7.25
CA ALA A 132 -11.36 -11.17 6.54
C ALA A 132 -12.70 -10.40 6.65
N ALA A 133 -13.10 -9.94 7.85
CA ALA A 133 -14.32 -9.13 7.95
C ALA A 133 -14.13 -7.73 7.37
N GLY A 134 -12.92 -7.17 7.46
CA GLY A 134 -12.57 -5.88 6.90
C GLY A 134 -12.59 -5.89 5.37
N GLU A 135 -12.12 -6.96 4.73
CA GLU A 135 -12.16 -7.19 3.29
C GLU A 135 -13.61 -7.17 2.81
N VAL A 136 -14.46 -8.04 3.38
CA VAL A 136 -15.88 -8.10 3.03
C VAL A 136 -16.56 -6.74 3.24
N TRP A 137 -16.25 -6.04 4.33
CA TRP A 137 -16.78 -4.70 4.56
C TRP A 137 -16.30 -3.69 3.51
N TYR A 138 -15.00 -3.68 3.21
CA TYR A 138 -14.36 -2.73 2.31
C TYR A 138 -14.89 -2.89 0.89
N GLU A 139 -14.99 -4.12 0.39
CA GLU A 139 -15.53 -4.42 -0.94
C GLU A 139 -16.99 -3.98 -1.07
N ASN A 140 -17.83 -4.29 -0.07
CA ASN A 140 -19.23 -3.85 -0.05
C ASN A 140 -19.36 -2.33 -0.02
N ALA A 141 -18.52 -1.65 0.77
CA ALA A 141 -18.54 -0.21 0.89
C ALA A 141 -18.04 0.47 -0.40
N LEU A 142 -17.03 -0.09 -1.06
CA LEU A 142 -16.53 0.38 -2.36
C LEU A 142 -17.58 0.20 -3.45
N GLN A 143 -18.21 -0.98 -3.53
CA GLN A 143 -19.30 -1.25 -4.47
C GLN A 143 -20.47 -0.29 -4.29
N LYS A 144 -20.79 0.09 -3.04
CA LYS A 144 -21.80 1.09 -2.73
C LYS A 144 -21.42 2.48 -3.27
N LEU A 145 -20.17 2.90 -3.13
CA LEU A 145 -19.70 4.17 -3.70
C LEU A 145 -19.82 4.16 -5.23
N GLU A 146 -19.49 3.04 -5.88
CA GLU A 146 -19.61 2.91 -7.33
C GLU A 146 -21.07 2.98 -7.78
N ASN A 147 -21.94 2.20 -7.15
CA ASN A 147 -23.37 2.16 -7.49
C ASN A 147 -24.10 3.49 -7.25
N THR A 148 -23.54 4.36 -6.42
CA THR A 148 -24.10 5.68 -6.09
C THR A 148 -23.37 6.83 -6.79
N ASN A 149 -22.41 6.55 -7.69
CA ASN A 149 -21.55 7.56 -8.34
C ASN A 149 -20.80 8.46 -7.36
N GLN A 150 -20.39 7.90 -6.21
CA GLN A 150 -19.65 8.59 -5.15
C GLN A 150 -18.19 8.14 -5.04
N SER A 151 -17.65 7.39 -6.01
CA SER A 151 -16.25 6.91 -6.05
C SER A 151 -15.22 8.01 -6.38
N THR A 152 -15.30 9.13 -5.68
CA THR A 152 -14.26 10.18 -5.69
C THR A 152 -13.02 9.69 -4.96
N GLN A 153 -11.84 10.25 -5.29
CA GLN A 153 -10.60 9.86 -4.62
C GLN A 153 -10.66 10.06 -3.10
N GLN A 154 -11.23 11.19 -2.66
CA GLN A 154 -11.40 11.48 -1.24
C GLN A 154 -12.28 10.45 -0.53
N ASN A 155 -13.38 10.01 -1.16
CA ASN A 155 -14.25 8.99 -0.55
C ASN A 155 -13.57 7.63 -0.47
N ILE A 156 -12.75 7.26 -1.47
CA ILE A 156 -11.96 6.03 -1.45
C ILE A 156 -10.89 6.11 -0.35
N GLU A 157 -10.19 7.24 -0.21
CA GLU A 157 -9.23 7.48 0.88
C GLU A 157 -9.90 7.46 2.27
N ASN A 158 -11.11 8.01 2.42
CA ASN A 158 -11.87 7.94 3.66
C ASN A 158 -12.19 6.49 4.04
N LEU A 159 -12.64 5.70 3.07
CA LEU A 159 -13.03 4.30 3.25
C LEU A 159 -11.81 3.43 3.56
N PHE A 160 -10.68 3.66 2.88
CA PHE A 160 -9.41 2.99 3.17
C PHE A 160 -8.89 3.31 4.57
N MET A 161 -8.91 4.57 4.98
CA MET A 161 -8.46 4.93 6.31
C MET A 161 -9.42 4.46 7.42
N GLU A 162 -10.73 4.34 7.14
CA GLU A 162 -11.67 3.68 8.06
C GLU A 162 -11.33 2.18 8.22
N PHE A 163 -10.94 1.50 7.14
CA PHE A 163 -10.42 0.13 7.21
C PHE A 163 -9.17 0.03 8.08
N ILE A 164 -8.16 0.89 7.83
CA ILE A 164 -6.94 0.95 8.65
C ILE A 164 -7.27 1.14 10.12
N ASN A 165 -8.13 2.11 10.44
CA ASN A 165 -8.42 2.46 11.82
C ASN A 165 -9.28 1.40 12.55
N THR A 166 -10.19 0.74 11.84
CA THR A 166 -11.23 -0.09 12.47
C THR A 166 -10.91 -1.58 12.42
N TYR A 167 -10.42 -2.06 11.28
CA TYR A 167 -10.25 -3.49 11.01
C TYR A 167 -8.80 -3.94 11.12
N ALA A 168 -7.86 -3.12 10.62
CA ALA A 168 -6.44 -3.36 10.88
C ALA A 168 -6.12 -2.99 12.34
N ASN A 169 -6.43 -1.75 12.74
CA ASN A 169 -6.27 -1.22 14.11
C ASN A 169 -4.91 -1.60 14.74
N ILE A 170 -3.84 -1.29 14.01
CA ILE A 170 -2.47 -1.70 14.35
C ILE A 170 -1.72 -0.49 14.87
N ASP A 171 -1.25 -0.57 16.11
CA ASP A 171 -0.41 0.46 16.68
C ASP A 171 0.89 0.61 15.86
N GLY A 172 1.26 1.84 15.56
CA GLY A 172 2.42 2.17 14.74
C GLY A 172 2.22 2.04 13.23
N LEU A 173 1.10 1.51 12.72
CA LEU A 173 0.82 1.48 11.28
C LEU A 173 0.39 2.86 10.79
N GLU A 174 1.06 3.37 9.77
CA GLU A 174 0.78 4.69 9.21
C GLU A 174 0.76 4.66 7.68
N VAL A 175 -0.09 5.51 7.11
CA VAL A 175 -0.22 5.67 5.66
C VAL A 175 0.10 7.12 5.30
N TYR A 176 0.92 7.29 4.27
CA TYR A 176 1.36 8.56 3.74
C TYR A 176 0.96 8.68 2.29
N LYS A 177 0.40 9.82 1.90
CA LYS A 177 0.22 10.19 0.49
C LYS A 177 1.48 10.88 -0.01
N MET A 178 2.02 10.41 -1.12
CA MET A 178 3.25 10.92 -1.71
C MET A 178 2.94 12.02 -2.73
N GLU A 179 3.62 13.15 -2.63
CA GLU A 179 3.51 14.32 -3.50
C GLU A 179 4.91 14.73 -3.97
N GLY A 180 5.35 14.14 -5.09
CA GLY A 180 6.69 14.33 -5.63
C GLY A 180 7.77 13.96 -4.61
N ASN A 181 8.56 14.95 -4.17
CA ASN A 181 9.64 14.74 -3.20
C ASN A 181 9.19 14.79 -1.74
N THR A 182 7.91 15.04 -1.48
CA THR A 182 7.33 15.17 -0.13
C THR A 182 6.28 14.10 0.10
N ALA A 183 5.93 13.88 1.37
CA ALA A 183 4.81 13.04 1.76
C ALA A 183 3.99 13.77 2.82
N LYS A 184 2.72 13.41 2.93
CA LYS A 184 1.82 13.87 3.99
C LYS A 184 1.11 12.67 4.60
N LYS A 185 1.00 12.63 5.92
CA LYS A 185 0.31 11.55 6.62
C LYS A 185 -1.19 11.66 6.37
N LEU A 186 -1.83 10.55 5.99
CA LEU A 186 -3.29 10.43 5.97
C LEU A 186 -3.76 10.21 7.41
N ALA A 187 -4.57 11.14 7.92
CA ALA A 187 -5.08 11.12 9.29
C ALA A 187 -6.60 10.94 9.27
N TYR A 188 -7.08 9.85 9.86
CA TYR A 188 -8.50 9.54 9.94
C TYR A 188 -9.14 10.19 11.16
N ASN A 189 -10.28 10.83 10.98
CA ASN A 189 -11.14 11.27 12.07
C ASN A 189 -12.34 10.32 12.14
N SER A 190 -12.39 9.48 13.19
CA SER A 190 -13.46 8.50 13.40
C SER A 190 -14.83 9.11 13.72
N THR A 191 -14.87 10.37 14.17
CA THR A 191 -16.12 11.08 14.47
C THR A 191 -16.78 11.60 13.18
N THR A 192 -15.99 12.22 12.30
CA THR A 192 -16.50 12.75 11.03
C THR A 192 -16.43 11.75 9.88
N LYS A 193 -15.73 10.62 10.07
CA LYS A 193 -15.42 9.61 9.05
C LYS A 193 -14.72 10.19 7.83
N THR A 194 -13.82 11.12 8.06
CA THR A 194 -13.07 11.80 7.00
C THR A 194 -11.58 11.72 7.24
N THR A 195 -10.84 11.70 6.14
CA THR A 195 -9.38 11.70 6.11
C THR A 195 -8.87 13.09 5.77
N GLY A 196 -7.94 13.60 6.58
CA GLY A 196 -7.17 14.80 6.29
C GLY A 196 -5.70 14.48 6.00
N LEU A 197 -4.97 15.47 5.50
CA LEU A 197 -3.52 15.40 5.31
C LEU A 197 -2.81 16.20 6.40
N LEU A 198 -1.90 15.54 7.11
CA LEU A 198 -1.00 16.19 8.07
C LEU A 198 0.42 16.28 7.48
N PRO A 199 1.14 17.40 7.69
CA PRO A 199 2.55 17.49 7.32
C PRO A 199 3.36 16.38 8.00
N CYS A 200 4.34 15.83 7.31
CA CYS A 200 5.35 15.01 7.98
C CYS A 200 6.17 15.88 8.95
N PRO A 201 6.54 15.35 10.14
CA PRO A 201 7.45 16.01 11.06
C PRO A 201 8.81 16.36 10.44
#